data_AF-X7YQ19-F1
#
_entry.id   AF-X7YQ19-F1
#
_cell.length_a   1.000
_cell.length_b   1.000
_cell.length_c   1.000
_cell.angle_alpha   90.00
_cell.angle_beta   90.00
_cell.angle_gamma   90.00
#
_symmetry.space_group_name_H-M   'P 1'
#
loop_
_entity.id
_entity.type
_entity.pdbx_description
1 polymer ?
#
loop_
_entity_poly.entity_id
_entity_poly.type
_entity_poly.pdbx_seq_one_letter_code
_entity_poly.pdbx_strand_id
1 'polypeptide(L)' 'MAKASGATVISLESHPAWIAAQRRESQLLEEMRRHPAYLGRQRAAAMGHDVGTGAPATPGWVSADAPA' A
#
# COMPACT_ATOMS: atom_id res chain seq x y z
N MET A 1 -3.74 -10.55 32.36
CA MET A 1 -4.64 -11.48 31.65
C MET A 1 -3.81 -12.67 31.18
N ALA A 2 -4.11 -13.87 31.69
CA ALA A 2 -3.35 -15.08 31.41
C ALA A 2 -3.68 -15.60 30.00
N LYS A 3 -2.68 -15.67 29.11
CA LYS A 3 -2.79 -16.39 27.84
C LYS A 3 -2.62 -17.88 28.15
N ALA A 4 -3.62 -18.68 27.80
CA ALA A 4 -3.67 -20.11 28.06
C ALA A 4 -2.40 -20.82 27.56
N SER A 5 -1.72 -21.49 28.48
CA SER A 5 -0.53 -22.30 28.26
C SER A 5 -0.89 -23.55 27.45
N GLY A 6 -0.66 -23.53 26.14
CA GLY A 6 -0.89 -24.70 25.28
C GLY A 6 -0.82 -24.44 23.77
N ALA A 7 -0.92 -23.18 23.33
CA ALA A 7 -0.73 -22.84 21.92
C ALA A 7 0.76 -22.56 21.66
N THR A 8 1.41 -23.40 20.84
CA THR A 8 2.72 -23.07 20.26
C THR A 8 2.56 -21.78 19.48
N VAL A 9 3.07 -20.68 20.03
CA VAL A 9 3.12 -19.39 19.34
C VAL A 9 4.15 -19.53 18.23
N ILE A 10 3.68 -19.94 17.05
CA ILE A 10 4.51 -19.94 15.84
C ILE A 10 4.71 -18.46 15.49
N SER A 11 5.85 -17.91 15.89
CA SER A 11 6.24 -16.56 15.47
C SER A 11 6.46 -16.59 13.96
N LEU A 12 5.66 -15.81 13.23
CA LEU A 12 5.78 -15.68 11.77
C LEU A 12 7.18 -15.24 11.36
N GLU A 13 7.85 -14.44 12.19
CA GLU A 13 9.22 -13.96 11.99
C GLU A 13 10.25 -15.09 11.92
N SER A 14 9.98 -16.22 12.58
CA SER A 14 10.85 -17.40 12.57
C SER A 14 10.48 -18.41 11.47
N HIS A 15 9.42 -18.16 10.70
CA HIS A 15 8.95 -19.11 9.70
C HIS A 15 9.70 -18.92 8.36
N PRO A 16 10.35 -19.96 7.80
CA PRO A 16 11.19 -19.83 6.61
C PRO A 16 10.39 -19.36 5.38
N ALA A 17 9.15 -19.81 5.23
CA ALA A 17 8.27 -19.35 4.15
C ALA A 17 7.92 -17.85 4.25
N TRP A 18 7.76 -17.32 5.48
CA TRP A 18 7.48 -15.91 5.70
C TRP A 18 8.70 -15.04 5.37
N ILE A 19 9.89 -15.46 5.82
CA ILE A 19 11.16 -14.81 5.48
C ILE A 19 11.39 -14.79 3.96
N ALA A 20 11.10 -15.90 3.28
CA ALA A 20 11.21 -15.97 1.82
C ALA A 20 10.24 -15.03 1.11
N ALA A 21 9.00 -14.91 1.61
CA ALA A 21 8.01 -13.98 1.09
C ALA A 21 8.46 -12.52 1.29
N GLN A 22 8.95 -12.16 2.49
CA GLN A 22 9.46 -10.82 2.79
C GLN A 22 10.65 -10.44 1.89
N ARG A 23 11.54 -11.40 1.64
CA ARG A 23 12.68 -11.19 0.73
C ARG A 23 12.22 -10.94 -0.70
N ARG A 24 11.23 -11.70 -1.20
CA ARG A 24 10.66 -11.50 -2.54
C ARG A 24 9.98 -10.14 -2.66
N GLU A 25 9.23 -9.73 -1.64
CA GLU A 25 8.61 -8.41 -1.60
C GLU A 25 9.66 -7.28 -1.66
N SER A 26 10.73 -7.40 -0.86
CA SER A 26 11.84 -6.42 -0.87
C SER A 26 12.50 -6.32 -2.25
N GLN A 27 12.72 -7.44 -2.93
CA GLN A 27 13.26 -7.47 -4.29
C GLN A 27 12.33 -6.80 -5.31
N LEU A 28 11.02 -7.08 -5.23
CA LEU A 28 10.04 -6.43 -6.08
C LEU A 28 10.01 -4.92 -5.86
N LEU A 29 10.08 -4.46 -4.61
CA LEU A 29 10.12 -3.04 -4.29
C LEU A 29 11.41 -2.38 -4.81
N GLU A 30 12.56 -3.02 -4.67
CA GLU A 30 13.83 -2.52 -5.22
C GLU A 30 13.78 -2.39 -6.74
N GLU A 31 13.21 -3.37 -7.43
CA GLU A 31 13.04 -3.30 -8.88
C GLU A 31 12.03 -2.21 -9.27
N MET A 32 10.92 -2.12 -8.56
CA MET A 32 9.93 -1.06 -8.75
C MET A 32 10.53 0.33 -8.54
N ARG A 33 11.43 0.51 -7.56
CA ARG A 33 12.10 1.80 -7.32
C ARG A 33 12.93 2.28 -8.51
N ARG A 34 13.42 1.38 -9.36
CA ARG A 34 14.15 1.73 -10.58
C ARG A 34 13.22 2.11 -11.73
N HIS A 35 11.93 1.80 -11.65
CA HIS A 35 11.00 2.10 -12.73
C HIS A 35 10.55 3.57 -12.72
N PRO A 36 10.56 4.26 -13.88
CA PRO A 36 10.16 5.66 -13.98
C PRO A 36 8.68 5.89 -13.60
N ALA A 37 7.81 4.92 -13.87
CA ALA A 37 6.40 4.98 -13.48
C ALA A 37 6.19 4.96 -11.95
N TYR A 38 7.06 4.26 -11.22
CA TYR A 38 7.03 4.25 -9.76
C TYR A 38 7.54 5.57 -9.20
N LEU A 39 8.62 6.13 -9.77
CA LEU A 39 9.10 7.47 -9.42
C LEU A 39 8.05 8.55 -9.68
N GLY A 40 7.31 8.45 -10.78
CA GLY A 40 6.18 9.33 -11.08
C GLY A 40 5.06 9.25 -10.04
N ARG A 41 4.65 8.03 -9.66
CA ARG A 41 3.68 7.82 -8.57
C ARG A 41 4.19 8.32 -7.21
N GLN A 42 5.46 8.09 -6.89
CA GLN A 42 6.05 8.54 -5.63
C GLN A 42 6.13 10.07 -5.57
N ARG A 43 6.48 10.75 -6.67
CA ARG A 43 6.42 12.21 -6.76
C ARG A 43 4.99 12.73 -6.65
N ALA A 44 4.03 12.10 -7.31
CA ALA A 44 2.62 12.49 -7.19
C ALA A 44 2.09 12.31 -5.76
N ALA A 45 2.46 11.21 -5.08
CA ALA A 45 2.11 10.98 -3.68
C ALA A 45 2.76 12.00 -2.73
N ALA A 46 4.03 12.38 -2.97
CA ALA A 46 4.71 13.41 -2.20
C ALA A 46 4.07 14.80 -2.37
N MET A 47 3.70 15.17 -3.61
CA MET A 47 3.02 16.44 -3.91
C MET A 47 1.57 16.47 -3.43
N GLY A 48 0.90 15.30 -3.34
CA GLY A 48 -0.45 15.18 -2.80
C GLY A 48 -0.55 15.44 -1.30
N HIS A 49 0.57 15.42 -0.56
CA HIS A 49 0.61 15.77 0.87
C HIS A 49 0.69 17.29 1.10
N ASP A 50 1.07 18.08 0.10
CA ASP A 50 1.10 19.55 0.17
C ASP A 50 -0.24 20.18 -0.27
N VAL A 51 -1.20 19.40 -0.80
CA VAL A 51 -2.58 19.84 -1.05
C VAL A 51 -3.44 19.68 0.20
N GLY A 52 -2.90 20.12 1.34
CA GLY A 52 -3.66 20.46 2.53
C GLY A 52 -4.13 21.91 2.45
N THR A 53 -4.90 22.28 1.42
CA THR A 53 -5.86 23.41 1.32
C THR A 53 -6.24 23.57 -0.15
N GLY A 54 -7.32 22.92 -0.58
CA GLY A 54 -7.85 23.07 -1.93
C GLY A 54 -8.41 21.75 -2.45
N ALA A 55 -9.72 21.60 -2.32
CA ALA A 55 -10.47 20.44 -2.79
C ALA A 55 -10.01 19.95 -4.18
N PRO A 56 -9.88 18.63 -4.43
CA PRO A 56 -9.81 18.16 -5.79
C PRO A 56 -11.18 18.37 -6.43
N ALA A 57 -11.27 19.29 -7.39
CA ALA A 57 -12.31 19.23 -8.41
C ALA A 57 -12.08 17.94 -9.20
N THR A 58 -12.66 16.83 -8.73
CA THR A 58 -12.87 15.66 -9.58
C THR A 58 -13.74 16.11 -10.75
N PRO A 59 -13.39 15.79 -12.01
CA PRO A 59 -14.38 15.88 -13.07
C PRO A 59 -15.43 14.84 -12.73
N GLY A 60 -16.54 15.30 -12.16
CA GLY A 60 -17.70 14.48 -11.87
C GLY A 60 -18.10 13.78 -13.16
N TRP A 61 -17.99 12.46 -13.16
CA TRP A 61 -18.72 11.63 -14.10
C TRP A 61 -20.21 11.88 -13.83
N VAL A 62 -20.79 12.80 -14.59
CA VAL A 62 -22.24 12.98 -14.67
C VAL A 62 -22.76 11.75 -15.40
N SER A 63 -23.26 10.77 -14.65
CA SER A 63 -24.14 9.74 -15.22
C SER A 63 -25.36 10.45 -15.78
N ALA A 64 -25.59 10.28 -17.07
CA ALA A 64 -26.70 10.88 -17.82
C ALA A 64 -28.08 10.27 -17.50
N ASP A 65 -28.25 9.69 -16.31
CA ASP A 65 -29.40 8.85 -15.97
C ASP A 65 -30.01 9.23 -14.61
N ALA A 66 -30.24 10.53 -14.40
CA ALA A 66 -31.06 11.03 -13.29
C ALA A 66 -32.51 11.20 -13.80
N PRO A 67 -33.50 10.46 -13.25
CA PRO A 67 -34.90 10.65 -13.63
C PRO A 67 -35.44 12.00 -13.12
N ALA A 68 -36.34 12.58 -13.92
CA ALA A 68 -36.91 13.93 -13.80
C ALA A 68 -37.86 14.11 -12.60
#